data_AF-A0A6L5E129-F1
#
_entry.id   AF-A0A6L5E129-F1
#
_cell.length_a   1.000
_cell.length_b   1.000
_cell.length_c   1.000
_cell.angle_alpha   90.00
_cell.angle_beta   90.00
_cell.angle_gamma   90.00
#
_symmetry.space_group_name_H-M   'P 1'
#
loop_
_entity.id
_entity.type
_entity.pdbx_description
1 polymer ?
#
loop_
_entity_poly.entity_id
_entity_poly.type
_entity_poly.pdbx_seq_one_letter_code
_entity_poly.pdbx_strand_id
1 'polypeptide(L)'
;MRKHCIKVVSIGLLLLSMVFVAFTQTRNNKTLAIINKLNLIENQKTNFQFQIEALKYQAKGNDSIKISELEKQLTDEEIVKRLTETFTEMLSDAEINDLYEFLQSSAFEKFFSSGEMSAAISDKFSDINNEIERISDNFGKSIEKPTKKFQPIPVDRENGFYATVGYKNSMADKDVLLEETPSLTTRDILEVKKVFSTYSDRSEISIVFTKEGARKFYLLTKENIGKPVAIVIDKHIVSIPKVLSEIVGGKASISGDFSEDEIDQMIETLKRK
;
A
#
# COMPACT_ATOMS: atom_id res chain seq x y z
N MET A 1 -23.14 -63.28 34.06
CA MET A 1 -23.07 -63.90 32.72
C MET A 1 -24.48 -64.19 32.20
N ARG A 2 -24.98 -63.42 31.23
CA ARG A 2 -26.08 -63.82 30.32
C ARG A 2 -25.99 -62.99 29.04
N LYS A 3 -25.98 -63.68 27.89
CA LYS A 3 -25.81 -63.14 26.54
C LYS A 3 -27.15 -62.65 25.95
N HIS A 4 -27.00 -61.62 25.12
CA HIS A 4 -27.81 -60.98 24.07
C HIS A 4 -29.23 -61.47 23.72
N CYS A 5 -30.11 -60.51 23.37
CA CYS A 5 -30.74 -60.49 22.03
C CYS A 5 -31.21 -59.07 21.65
N ILE A 6 -30.90 -58.67 20.41
CA ILE A 6 -31.15 -57.37 19.77
C ILE A 6 -32.58 -57.34 19.19
N LYS A 7 -33.28 -56.20 19.30
CA LYS A 7 -34.33 -55.82 18.35
C LYS A 7 -34.12 -54.37 17.91
N VAL A 8 -33.77 -54.24 16.63
CA VAL A 8 -33.69 -53.00 15.86
C VAL A 8 -35.11 -52.46 15.68
N VAL A 9 -35.36 -51.22 16.07
CA VAL A 9 -36.59 -50.49 15.74
C VAL A 9 -36.23 -49.38 14.76
N SER A 10 -36.89 -49.44 13.62
CA SER A 10 -36.77 -48.56 12.46
C SER A 10 -37.10 -47.11 12.83
N ILE A 11 -36.17 -46.18 12.60
CA ILE A 11 -36.44 -44.74 12.62
C ILE A 11 -36.48 -44.27 11.17
N GLY A 12 -37.67 -43.83 10.73
CA GLY A 12 -37.93 -43.33 9.39
C GLY A 12 -37.05 -42.12 9.04
N LEU A 13 -36.40 -42.22 7.90
CA LEU A 13 -35.63 -41.15 7.27
C LEU A 13 -36.61 -40.15 6.63
N LEU A 14 -36.89 -39.04 7.31
CA LEU A 14 -37.50 -37.86 6.69
C LEU A 14 -36.41 -37.15 5.86
N LEU A 15 -36.34 -37.47 4.57
CA LEU A 15 -35.56 -36.72 3.60
C LEU A 15 -36.19 -35.34 3.43
N LEU A 16 -35.70 -34.38 4.20
CA LEU A 16 -35.92 -32.95 3.95
C LEU A 16 -35.10 -32.60 2.70
N SER A 17 -35.74 -32.54 1.53
CA SER A 17 -35.11 -32.04 0.32
C SER A 17 -34.80 -30.56 0.51
N MET A 18 -33.58 -30.25 0.96
CA MET A 18 -32.99 -28.92 0.85
C MET A 18 -32.86 -28.60 -0.64
N VAL A 19 -33.82 -27.84 -1.17
CA VAL A 19 -33.63 -27.13 -2.43
C VAL A 19 -32.57 -26.07 -2.16
N PHE A 20 -31.31 -26.38 -2.47
CA PHE A 20 -30.27 -25.37 -2.64
C PHE A 20 -30.68 -24.53 -3.86
N VAL A 21 -31.42 -23.45 -3.64
CA VAL A 21 -31.48 -22.37 -4.62
C VAL A 21 -30.12 -21.69 -4.56
N ALA A 22 -29.21 -22.11 -5.44
CA ALA A 22 -28.03 -21.32 -5.73
C ALA A 22 -28.54 -19.96 -6.24
N PHE A 23 -28.51 -18.94 -5.39
CA PHE A 23 -28.76 -17.56 -5.82
C PHE A 23 -27.68 -17.24 -6.85
N THR A 24 -28.03 -17.34 -8.14
CA THR A 24 -27.19 -16.83 -9.21
C THR A 24 -27.02 -15.34 -8.94
N GLN A 25 -25.82 -14.91 -8.54
CA GLN A 25 -25.56 -13.48 -8.40
C GLN A 25 -25.84 -12.79 -9.73
N THR A 26 -26.60 -11.70 -9.68
CA THR A 26 -26.87 -10.89 -10.85
C THR A 26 -25.57 -10.31 -11.40
N ARG A 27 -25.55 -9.99 -12.70
CA ARG A 27 -24.43 -9.28 -13.35
C ARG A 27 -23.95 -8.09 -12.50
N ASN A 28 -24.87 -7.26 -12.04
CA ASN A 28 -24.57 -6.09 -11.23
C ASN A 28 -23.91 -6.44 -9.89
N ASN A 29 -24.36 -7.51 -9.21
CA ASN A 29 -23.75 -7.94 -7.96
C ASN A 29 -22.30 -8.40 -8.17
N LYS A 30 -22.03 -9.10 -9.28
CA LYS A 30 -20.66 -9.52 -9.64
C LYS A 30 -19.78 -8.32 -9.97
N THR A 31 -20.29 -7.37 -10.76
CA THR A 31 -19.57 -6.12 -11.08
C THR A 31 -19.22 -5.34 -9.82
N LEU A 32 -20.15 -5.17 -8.88
CA LEU A 32 -19.89 -4.49 -7.61
C LEU A 32 -18.85 -5.23 -6.76
N ALA A 33 -18.92 -6.55 -6.72
CA ALA A 33 -17.91 -7.35 -6.01
C ALA A 33 -16.51 -7.19 -6.63
N ILE A 34 -16.40 -7.16 -7.96
CA ILE A 34 -15.14 -6.89 -8.67
C ILE A 34 -14.62 -5.49 -8.31
N ILE A 35 -15.46 -4.46 -8.43
CA ILE A 35 -15.11 -3.06 -8.12
C ILE A 35 -14.56 -2.94 -6.69
N ASN A 36 -15.21 -3.60 -5.73
CA ASN A 36 -14.81 -3.58 -4.33
C ASN A 36 -13.51 -4.38 -4.09
N LYS A 37 -13.40 -5.59 -4.65
CA LYS A 37 -12.22 -6.46 -4.47
C LYS A 37 -10.94 -5.82 -5.03
N LEU A 38 -11.07 -5.05 -6.11
CA LEU A 38 -9.99 -4.27 -6.71
C LEU A 38 -9.81 -2.86 -6.10
N ASN A 39 -10.62 -2.53 -5.08
CA ASN A 39 -10.59 -1.25 -4.37
C ASN A 39 -10.71 -0.02 -5.28
N LEU A 40 -11.48 -0.12 -6.38
CA LEU A 40 -11.52 0.92 -7.42
C LEU A 40 -12.20 2.20 -6.94
N ILE A 41 -13.22 2.09 -6.09
CA ILE A 41 -13.94 3.25 -5.55
C ILE A 41 -12.99 4.10 -4.72
N GLU A 42 -12.33 3.50 -3.73
CA GLU A 42 -11.40 4.21 -2.86
C GLU A 42 -10.21 4.75 -3.64
N ASN A 43 -9.71 4.04 -4.66
CA ASN A 43 -8.65 4.57 -5.53
C ASN A 43 -9.09 5.87 -6.23
N GLN A 44 -10.31 5.94 -6.78
CA GLN A 44 -10.81 7.15 -7.43
C GLN A 44 -11.09 8.27 -6.43
N LYS A 45 -11.74 7.97 -5.31
CA LYS A 45 -12.00 8.94 -4.23
C LYS A 45 -10.71 9.56 -3.76
N THR A 46 -9.73 8.72 -3.43
CA THR A 46 -8.43 9.11 -2.92
C THR A 46 -7.69 9.99 -3.94
N ASN A 47 -7.67 9.59 -5.21
CA ASN A 47 -7.01 10.36 -6.27
C ASN A 47 -7.57 11.79 -6.41
N PHE A 48 -8.90 11.94 -6.54
CA PHE A 48 -9.50 13.26 -6.74
C PHE A 48 -9.61 14.08 -5.46
N GLN A 49 -9.86 13.45 -4.31
CA GLN A 49 -9.90 14.15 -3.03
C GLN A 49 -8.58 14.87 -2.74
N PHE A 50 -7.44 14.26 -3.03
CA PHE A 50 -6.16 14.93 -2.82
C PHE A 50 -5.92 16.10 -3.75
N GLN A 51 -6.27 15.94 -5.02
CA GLN A 51 -6.16 17.03 -5.99
C GLN A 51 -7.07 18.20 -5.62
N ILE A 52 -8.31 17.93 -5.21
CA ILE A 52 -9.28 18.96 -4.85
C ILE A 52 -8.90 19.65 -3.54
N GLU A 53 -8.55 18.91 -2.49
CA GLU A 53 -8.12 19.50 -1.22
C GLU A 53 -6.90 20.39 -1.39
N ALA A 54 -5.95 20.02 -2.26
CA ALA A 54 -4.82 20.88 -2.61
C ALA A 54 -5.24 22.20 -3.26
N LEU A 55 -6.20 22.15 -4.19
CA LEU A 55 -6.67 23.33 -4.92
C LEU A 55 -7.46 24.30 -4.02
N LYS A 56 -8.17 23.81 -2.99
CA LYS A 56 -8.94 24.66 -2.06
C LYS A 56 -8.10 25.74 -1.39
N TYR A 57 -6.82 25.47 -1.11
CA TYR A 57 -5.93 26.44 -0.47
C TYR A 57 -5.50 27.58 -1.40
N GLN A 58 -5.58 27.36 -2.72
CA GLN A 58 -5.10 28.29 -3.74
C GLN A 58 -6.25 29.01 -4.45
N ALA A 59 -7.41 28.35 -4.55
CA ALA A 59 -8.55 28.83 -5.31
C ALA A 59 -9.20 30.05 -4.66
N LYS A 60 -9.59 31.02 -5.50
CA LYS A 60 -10.32 32.22 -5.11
C LYS A 60 -11.49 32.45 -6.06
N GLY A 61 -12.52 33.14 -5.58
CA GLY A 61 -13.66 33.55 -6.39
C GLY A 61 -14.35 32.35 -7.05
N ASN A 62 -14.49 32.38 -8.36
CA ASN A 62 -15.22 31.38 -9.13
C ASN A 62 -14.61 29.97 -9.05
N ASP A 63 -13.30 29.86 -8.87
CA ASP A 63 -12.64 28.56 -8.81
C ASP A 63 -12.95 27.82 -7.51
N SER A 64 -13.15 28.54 -6.39
CA SER A 64 -13.60 27.94 -5.13
C SER A 64 -15.02 27.36 -5.24
N ILE A 65 -15.89 28.00 -6.03
CA ILE A 65 -17.26 27.52 -6.30
C ILE A 65 -17.20 26.24 -7.12
N LYS A 66 -16.44 26.23 -8.23
CA LYS A 66 -16.25 25.05 -9.08
C LYS A 66 -15.65 23.87 -8.31
N ILE A 67 -14.68 24.12 -7.43
CA ILE A 67 -14.12 23.08 -6.57
C ILE A 67 -15.21 22.45 -5.69
N SER A 68 -16.07 23.26 -5.08
CA SER A 68 -17.17 22.76 -4.25
C SER A 68 -18.20 21.98 -5.07
N GLU A 69 -18.41 22.33 -6.34
CA GLU A 69 -19.26 21.57 -7.27
C GLU A 69 -18.63 20.23 -7.65
N LEU A 70 -17.32 20.19 -7.91
CA LEU A 70 -16.58 18.95 -8.19
C LEU A 70 -16.66 17.96 -7.02
N GLU A 71 -16.55 18.43 -5.78
CA GLU A 71 -16.68 17.55 -4.61
C GLU A 71 -18.07 16.90 -4.52
N LYS A 72 -19.12 17.62 -4.90
CA LYS A 72 -20.49 17.08 -4.93
C LYS A 72 -20.68 16.02 -6.03
N GLN A 73 -19.83 16.02 -7.06
CA GLN A 73 -19.85 15.04 -8.15
C GLN A 73 -19.02 13.79 -7.84
N LEU A 74 -18.28 13.76 -6.73
CA LEU A 74 -17.38 12.67 -6.36
C LEU A 74 -17.90 11.87 -5.17
N THR A 75 -19.22 11.69 -5.09
CA THR A 75 -19.85 10.81 -4.09
C THR A 75 -19.56 9.34 -4.42
N ASP A 76 -19.60 8.48 -3.40
CA ASP A 76 -19.44 7.04 -3.57
C ASP A 76 -20.46 6.47 -4.57
N GLU A 77 -21.71 6.96 -4.52
CA GLU A 77 -22.77 6.56 -5.43
C GLU A 77 -22.45 6.93 -6.89
N GLU A 78 -21.98 8.15 -7.14
CA GLU A 78 -21.65 8.60 -8.50
C GLU A 78 -20.39 7.90 -9.04
N ILE A 79 -19.40 7.65 -8.19
CA ILE A 79 -18.20 6.88 -8.56
C ILE A 79 -18.58 5.44 -8.88
N VAL A 80 -19.38 4.78 -8.03
CA VAL A 80 -19.88 3.41 -8.27
C VAL A 80 -20.66 3.35 -9.58
N LYS A 81 -21.54 4.33 -9.82
CA LYS A 81 -22.32 4.41 -11.05
C LYS A 81 -21.42 4.47 -12.28
N ARG A 82 -20.47 5.42 -12.33
CA ARG A 82 -19.54 5.57 -13.47
C ARG A 82 -18.69 4.32 -13.70
N LEU A 83 -18.20 3.72 -12.62
CA LEU A 83 -17.45 2.46 -12.71
C LEU A 83 -18.34 1.33 -13.25
N THR A 84 -19.56 1.19 -12.76
CA THR A 84 -20.49 0.15 -13.22
C THR A 84 -20.88 0.34 -14.68
N GLU A 85 -21.11 1.58 -15.12
CA GLU A 85 -21.36 1.94 -16.52
C GLU A 85 -20.16 1.54 -17.39
N THR A 86 -18.93 1.87 -16.97
CA THR A 86 -17.69 1.49 -17.66
C THR A 86 -17.58 -0.03 -17.83
N PHE A 87 -17.80 -0.81 -16.77
CA PHE A 87 -17.80 -2.28 -16.84
C PHE A 87 -18.93 -2.83 -17.72
N THR A 88 -20.03 -2.09 -17.85
CA THR A 88 -21.16 -2.46 -18.72
C THR A 88 -20.85 -2.23 -20.19
N GLU A 89 -20.17 -1.13 -20.49
CA GLU A 89 -19.76 -0.77 -21.85
C GLU A 89 -18.60 -1.63 -22.36
N MET A 90 -17.70 -2.04 -21.47
CA MET A 90 -16.44 -2.67 -21.85
C MET A 90 -16.45 -4.20 -21.80
N LEU A 91 -17.30 -4.83 -20.97
CA LEU A 91 -17.23 -6.27 -20.70
C LEU A 91 -18.58 -6.96 -20.89
N SER A 92 -18.56 -8.08 -21.59
CA SER A 92 -19.70 -8.99 -21.72
C SER A 92 -20.01 -9.71 -20.41
N ASP A 93 -21.20 -10.31 -20.32
CA ASP A 93 -21.61 -11.08 -19.12
C ASP A 93 -20.69 -12.27 -18.83
N ALA A 94 -20.15 -12.89 -19.89
CA ALA A 94 -19.18 -13.97 -19.76
C ALA A 94 -17.86 -13.46 -19.17
N GLU A 95 -17.33 -12.34 -19.67
CA GLU A 95 -16.09 -11.74 -19.15
C GLU A 95 -16.25 -11.24 -17.70
N ILE A 96 -17.41 -10.67 -17.36
CA ILE A 96 -17.73 -10.31 -15.97
C ILE A 96 -17.74 -11.55 -15.07
N ASN A 97 -18.29 -12.67 -15.55
CA ASN A 97 -18.30 -13.92 -14.80
C ASN A 97 -16.87 -14.46 -14.59
N ASP A 98 -16.09 -14.52 -15.67
CA ASP A 98 -14.73 -15.03 -15.63
C ASP A 98 -13.85 -14.20 -14.70
N LEU A 99 -13.95 -12.87 -14.77
CA LEU A 99 -13.22 -11.96 -13.88
C LEU A 99 -13.67 -12.15 -12.42
N TYR A 100 -14.97 -12.25 -12.18
CA TYR A 100 -15.51 -12.46 -10.84
C TYR A 100 -15.02 -13.77 -10.22
N GLU A 101 -15.05 -14.87 -10.97
CA GLU A 101 -14.55 -16.17 -10.51
C GLU A 101 -13.03 -16.14 -10.30
N PHE A 102 -12.28 -15.52 -11.20
CA PHE A 102 -10.84 -15.38 -11.08
C PHE A 102 -10.44 -14.62 -9.81
N LEU A 103 -11.08 -13.48 -9.51
CA LEU A 103 -10.77 -12.68 -8.32
C LEU A 103 -11.09 -13.38 -6.99
N GLN A 104 -11.91 -14.43 -7.03
CA GLN A 104 -12.18 -15.29 -5.86
C GLN A 104 -11.31 -16.54 -5.81
N SER A 105 -10.57 -16.81 -6.88
CA SER A 105 -9.75 -17.99 -6.97
C SER A 105 -8.57 -17.93 -6.01
N SER A 106 -8.16 -19.09 -5.51
CA SER A 106 -6.91 -19.22 -4.75
C SER A 106 -5.68 -18.82 -5.56
N ALA A 107 -5.75 -18.89 -6.90
CA ALA A 107 -4.67 -18.45 -7.77
C ALA A 107 -4.49 -16.93 -7.70
N PHE A 108 -5.58 -16.16 -7.74
CA PHE A 108 -5.51 -14.71 -7.55
C PHE A 108 -4.92 -14.35 -6.19
N GLU A 109 -5.36 -15.01 -5.12
CA GLU A 109 -4.83 -14.76 -3.77
C GLU A 109 -3.33 -15.04 -3.67
N LYS A 110 -2.85 -16.19 -4.19
CA LYS A 110 -1.43 -16.56 -4.17
C LYS A 110 -0.55 -15.63 -4.97
N PHE A 111 -1.04 -15.17 -6.12
CA PHE A 111 -0.24 -14.41 -7.06
C PHE A 111 -0.26 -12.89 -6.76
N PHE A 112 -1.42 -12.35 -6.36
CA PHE A 112 -1.60 -10.89 -6.27
C PHE A 112 -1.81 -10.35 -4.86
N SER A 113 -2.26 -11.17 -3.90
CA SER A 113 -2.68 -10.65 -2.58
C SER A 113 -1.81 -11.11 -1.41
N SER A 114 -1.39 -12.37 -1.40
CA SER A 114 -0.71 -12.98 -0.25
C SER A 114 0.81 -12.81 -0.25
N GLY A 115 1.42 -12.50 -1.40
CA GLY A 115 2.88 -12.46 -1.57
C GLY A 115 3.57 -13.84 -1.57
N GLU A 116 2.82 -14.92 -1.34
CA GLU A 116 3.32 -16.29 -1.28
C GLU A 116 4.12 -16.68 -2.54
N MET A 117 3.56 -16.37 -3.72
CA MET A 117 4.22 -16.71 -4.98
C MET A 117 5.56 -15.97 -5.16
N SER A 118 5.62 -14.68 -4.81
CA SER A 118 6.85 -13.89 -4.91
C SER A 118 7.93 -14.44 -3.99
N ALA A 119 7.56 -14.75 -2.75
CA ALA A 119 8.47 -15.35 -1.78
C ALA A 119 9.00 -16.72 -2.25
N ALA A 120 8.11 -17.56 -2.79
CA ALA A 120 8.49 -18.87 -3.33
C ALA A 120 9.39 -18.75 -4.57
N ILE A 121 9.16 -17.78 -5.45
CA ILE A 121 10.06 -17.51 -6.59
C ILE A 121 11.42 -17.06 -6.07
N SER A 122 11.47 -16.08 -5.18
CA SER A 122 12.71 -15.55 -4.60
C SER A 122 13.57 -16.66 -3.97
N ASP A 123 12.95 -17.58 -3.21
CA ASP A 123 13.62 -18.75 -2.64
C ASP A 123 14.32 -19.62 -3.70
N LYS A 124 13.72 -19.78 -4.88
CA LYS A 124 14.29 -20.59 -5.98
C LYS A 124 15.52 -19.99 -6.63
N PHE A 125 15.78 -18.70 -6.43
CA PHE A 125 16.96 -18.00 -6.95
C PHE A 125 17.93 -17.59 -5.85
N SER A 126 17.72 -18.09 -4.61
CA SER A 126 18.56 -17.76 -3.46
C SER A 126 20.02 -18.19 -3.65
N ASP A 127 20.28 -19.28 -4.38
CA ASP A 127 21.63 -19.75 -4.73
C ASP A 127 22.40 -18.74 -5.60
N ILE A 128 21.73 -18.18 -6.62
CA ILE A 128 22.30 -17.14 -7.48
C ILE A 128 22.52 -15.86 -6.70
N ASN A 129 21.55 -15.45 -5.87
CA ASN A 129 21.70 -14.28 -5.01
C ASN A 129 22.91 -14.42 -4.05
N ASN A 130 23.07 -15.60 -3.43
CA ASN A 130 24.19 -15.90 -2.55
C ASN A 130 25.53 -15.90 -3.31
N GLU A 131 25.58 -16.41 -4.54
CA GLU A 131 26.80 -16.42 -5.36
C GLU A 131 27.16 -15.00 -5.84
N ILE A 132 26.16 -14.20 -6.22
CA ILE A 132 26.34 -12.78 -6.53
C ILE A 132 26.93 -12.07 -5.31
N GLU A 133 26.40 -12.31 -4.11
CA GLU A 133 26.92 -11.73 -2.86
C GLU A 133 28.38 -12.14 -2.60
N ARG A 134 28.71 -13.43 -2.72
CA ARG A 134 30.10 -13.93 -2.62
C ARG A 134 31.03 -13.28 -3.64
N ILE A 135 30.63 -13.21 -4.91
CA ILE A 135 31.41 -12.56 -5.97
C ILE A 135 31.59 -11.06 -5.65
N SER A 136 30.53 -10.42 -5.18
CA SER A 136 30.50 -9.04 -4.72
C SER A 136 31.55 -8.75 -3.65
N ASP A 137 31.74 -9.68 -2.72
CA ASP A 137 32.69 -9.57 -1.61
C ASP A 137 34.13 -9.79 -2.06
N ASN A 138 34.34 -10.62 -3.09
CA ASN A 138 35.66 -10.85 -3.69
C ASN A 138 36.21 -9.61 -4.42
N PHE A 139 35.37 -8.65 -4.82
CA PHE A 139 35.77 -7.38 -5.42
C PHE A 139 36.28 -6.33 -4.41
N GLY A 140 36.80 -6.77 -3.26
CA GLY A 140 37.25 -5.93 -2.14
C GLY A 140 37.76 -4.52 -2.52
N LYS A 141 37.04 -3.49 -2.07
CA LYS A 141 37.49 -2.09 -1.85
C LYS A 141 37.95 -1.23 -3.05
N SER A 142 37.84 -1.66 -4.31
CA SER A 142 38.31 -0.82 -5.45
C SER A 142 37.29 -0.48 -6.53
N ILE A 143 36.03 -0.89 -6.35
CA ILE A 143 34.91 -0.16 -6.94
C ILE A 143 34.05 0.25 -5.75
N GLU A 144 33.86 1.55 -5.54
CA GLU A 144 32.76 2.02 -4.71
C GLU A 144 31.48 1.50 -5.37
N LYS A 145 31.05 0.30 -4.97
CA LYS A 145 29.64 -0.02 -4.97
C LYS A 145 28.94 1.20 -4.35
N PRO A 146 27.85 1.73 -4.91
CA PRO A 146 26.95 2.57 -4.14
C PRO A 146 26.21 1.66 -3.13
N THR A 147 26.96 1.03 -2.22
CA THR A 147 26.50 0.18 -1.12
C THR A 147 27.05 0.73 0.18
N LYS A 148 26.91 2.03 0.41
CA LYS A 148 26.63 2.42 1.77
C LYS A 148 25.15 2.11 1.98
N LYS A 149 24.84 0.95 2.58
CA LYS A 149 23.61 0.79 3.36
C LYS A 149 23.45 2.10 4.12
N PHE A 150 22.35 2.82 3.85
CA PHE A 150 22.11 4.10 4.50
C PHE A 150 22.25 3.88 6.00
N GLN A 151 23.25 4.51 6.59
CA GLN A 151 23.53 4.33 8.00
C GLN A 151 22.58 5.24 8.76
N PRO A 152 21.73 4.71 9.65
CA PRO A 152 20.80 5.54 10.39
C PRO A 152 21.53 6.68 11.09
N ILE A 153 21.08 7.92 10.88
CA ILE A 153 21.72 9.11 11.44
C ILE A 153 20.98 9.47 12.72
N PRO A 154 21.63 9.43 13.90
CA PRO A 154 20.96 9.75 15.16
C PRO A 154 20.51 11.21 15.15
N VAL A 155 19.25 11.45 15.53
CA VAL A 155 18.61 12.75 15.64
C VAL A 155 17.67 12.78 16.83
N ASP A 156 17.73 13.85 17.62
CA ASP A 156 16.73 14.07 18.67
C ASP A 156 15.48 14.76 18.09
N ARG A 157 14.69 13.96 17.37
CA ARG A 157 13.43 14.36 16.72
C ARG A 157 12.35 13.33 17.00
N GLU A 158 11.09 13.68 16.82
CA GLU A 158 10.00 12.69 16.91
C GLU A 158 9.89 11.89 15.62
N ASN A 159 9.10 10.81 15.63
CA ASN A 159 8.89 9.98 14.45
C ASN A 159 8.06 10.74 13.41
N GLY A 160 8.53 10.80 12.17
CA GLY A 160 7.84 11.57 11.15
C GLY A 160 8.62 11.81 9.87
N PHE A 161 8.00 12.60 8.99
CA PHE A 161 8.57 13.08 7.74
C PHE A 161 8.92 14.55 7.88
N TYR A 162 10.14 14.91 7.50
CA TYR A 162 10.70 16.24 7.66
C TYR A 162 11.14 16.81 6.32
N ALA A 163 10.87 18.09 6.10
CA ALA A 163 11.57 18.86 5.08
C ALA A 163 13.02 19.12 5.53
N THR A 164 13.91 19.29 4.56
CA THR A 164 15.33 19.58 4.80
C THR A 164 15.63 21.07 4.68
N VAL A 165 16.51 21.58 5.55
CA VAL A 165 16.86 22.99 5.62
C VAL A 165 18.21 23.23 4.94
N GLY A 166 18.25 24.20 4.02
CA GLY A 166 19.50 24.64 3.40
C GLY A 166 20.23 23.57 2.58
N TYR A 167 19.52 22.54 2.12
CA TYR A 167 20.09 21.43 1.37
C TYR A 167 20.86 21.92 0.12
N LYS A 168 22.07 21.38 -0.06
CA LYS A 168 22.91 21.58 -1.24
C LYS A 168 23.24 20.22 -1.83
N ASN A 169 23.25 20.09 -3.16
CA ASN A 169 23.55 18.82 -3.83
C ASN A 169 24.94 18.23 -3.49
N SER A 170 25.85 19.04 -2.93
CA SER A 170 27.19 18.61 -2.49
C SER A 170 27.26 18.25 -0.99
N MET A 171 26.15 18.33 -0.27
CA MET A 171 26.07 18.03 1.17
C MET A 171 26.05 16.51 1.36
N ALA A 172 26.79 16.00 2.35
CA ALA A 172 26.68 14.60 2.73
C ALA A 172 25.43 14.38 3.58
N ASP A 173 24.81 13.19 3.49
CA ASP A 173 23.58 12.85 4.24
C ASP A 173 23.67 13.14 5.74
N LYS A 174 24.84 12.88 6.35
CA LYS A 174 25.11 13.15 7.78
C LYS A 174 25.02 14.63 8.18
N ASP A 175 25.13 15.53 7.21
CA ASP A 175 25.13 16.98 7.43
C ASP A 175 23.75 17.60 7.12
N VAL A 176 22.76 16.77 6.75
CA VAL A 176 21.39 17.21 6.46
C VAL A 176 20.74 17.76 7.73
N LEU A 177 20.27 19.00 7.64
CA LEU A 177 19.49 19.64 8.68
C LEU A 177 18.00 19.46 8.40
N LEU A 178 17.24 19.20 9.47
CA LEU A 178 15.79 19.05 9.42
C LEU A 178 15.12 20.31 9.93
N GLU A 179 13.92 20.59 9.39
CA GLU A 179 13.02 21.57 10.01
C GLU A 179 12.77 21.20 11.49
N GLU A 180 12.42 22.21 12.29
CA GLU A 180 12.21 22.02 13.74
C GLU A 180 11.06 21.06 14.02
N THR A 181 9.97 21.17 13.25
CA THR A 181 8.77 20.35 13.39
C THR A 181 8.61 19.40 12.20
N PRO A 182 8.10 18.17 12.44
CA PRO A 182 7.77 17.27 11.35
C PRO A 182 6.62 17.83 10.52
N SER A 183 6.70 17.63 9.21
CA SER A 183 5.58 17.89 8.31
C SER A 183 4.49 16.82 8.44
N LEU A 184 4.87 15.59 8.82
CA LEU A 184 3.95 14.49 9.15
C LEU A 184 4.47 13.70 10.35
N THR A 185 3.55 13.24 11.19
CA THR A 185 3.82 12.38 12.36
C THR A 185 3.16 11.00 12.20
N THR A 186 3.38 10.09 13.14
CA THR A 186 2.67 8.79 13.16
C THR A 186 1.15 8.93 13.27
N ARG A 187 0.64 10.05 13.78
CA ARG A 187 -0.81 10.33 13.86
C ARG A 187 -1.45 10.56 12.49
N ASP A 188 -0.64 10.97 11.51
CA ASP A 188 -1.07 11.20 10.14
C ASP A 188 -1.18 9.90 9.34
N ILE A 189 -0.74 8.77 9.91
CA ILE A 189 -0.74 7.45 9.29
C ILE A 189 -2.04 6.69 9.57
N LEU A 190 -2.66 6.17 8.51
CA LEU A 190 -3.84 5.32 8.57
C LEU A 190 -3.44 3.83 8.69
N GLU A 191 -2.49 3.39 7.89
CA GLU A 191 -2.05 2.00 7.83
C GLU A 191 -0.55 1.90 7.54
N VAL A 192 0.10 0.91 8.16
CA VAL A 192 1.50 0.54 7.90
C VAL A 192 1.58 -0.98 7.75
N LYS A 193 2.17 -1.43 6.65
CA LYS A 193 2.33 -2.86 6.34
C LYS A 193 3.70 -3.13 5.73
N LYS A 194 4.24 -4.32 6.02
CA LYS A 194 5.32 -4.89 5.24
C LYS A 194 4.75 -5.37 3.91
N VAL A 195 5.39 -4.99 2.81
CA VAL A 195 5.05 -5.47 1.46
C VAL A 195 6.32 -5.94 0.76
N PHE A 196 6.21 -6.91 -0.14
CA PHE A 196 7.35 -7.34 -0.93
C PHE A 196 7.52 -6.40 -2.11
N SER A 197 8.72 -5.87 -2.32
CA SER A 197 8.98 -4.96 -3.43
C SER A 197 8.86 -5.70 -4.76
N THR A 198 8.26 -5.07 -5.77
CA THR A 198 8.19 -5.66 -7.13
C THR A 198 9.49 -5.47 -7.92
N TYR A 199 10.39 -4.61 -7.43
CA TYR A 199 11.62 -4.22 -8.10
C TYR A 199 12.88 -4.74 -7.40
N SER A 200 12.74 -5.26 -6.18
CA SER A 200 13.83 -5.84 -5.42
C SER A 200 13.33 -7.07 -4.67
N ASP A 201 14.19 -8.07 -4.45
CA ASP A 201 13.87 -9.26 -3.66
C ASP A 201 13.82 -8.95 -2.14
N ARG A 202 13.36 -7.75 -1.77
CA ARG A 202 13.41 -7.22 -0.41
C ARG A 202 12.05 -6.69 -0.01
N SER A 203 11.76 -6.85 1.28
CA SER A 203 10.60 -6.23 1.91
C SER A 203 10.78 -4.72 2.00
N GLU A 204 9.68 -3.99 1.87
CA GLU A 204 9.59 -2.55 2.08
C GLU A 204 8.41 -2.23 3.00
N ILE A 205 8.43 -1.04 3.61
CA ILE A 205 7.33 -0.58 4.47
C ILE A 205 6.39 0.27 3.63
N SER A 206 5.20 -0.24 3.35
CA SER A 206 4.11 0.53 2.75
C SER A 206 3.37 1.31 3.84
N ILE A 207 3.18 2.61 3.60
CA ILE A 207 2.44 3.54 4.45
C ILE A 207 1.27 4.08 3.67
N VAL A 208 0.08 4.02 4.25
CA VAL A 208 -1.12 4.74 3.80
C VAL A 208 -1.42 5.81 4.83
N PHE A 209 -1.49 7.06 4.40
CA PHE A 209 -1.82 8.18 5.27
C PHE A 209 -3.33 8.36 5.41
N THR A 210 -3.74 8.98 6.52
CA THR A 210 -5.09 9.53 6.69
C THR A 210 -5.36 10.63 5.65
N LYS A 211 -6.62 11.05 5.49
CA LYS A 211 -6.96 12.17 4.59
C LYS A 211 -6.12 13.43 4.88
N GLU A 212 -6.00 13.80 6.15
CA GLU A 212 -5.20 14.96 6.55
C GLU A 212 -3.71 14.74 6.30
N GLY A 213 -3.20 13.55 6.67
CA GLY A 213 -1.81 13.17 6.47
C GLY A 213 -1.41 13.19 5.01
N ALA A 214 -2.21 12.61 4.14
CA ALA A 214 -1.94 12.58 2.71
C ALA A 214 -1.96 13.97 2.07
N ARG A 215 -2.79 14.90 2.57
CA ARG A 215 -2.72 16.31 2.17
C ARG A 215 -1.40 16.95 2.61
N LYS A 216 -0.95 16.70 3.85
CA LYS A 216 0.36 17.16 4.34
C LYS A 216 1.50 16.56 3.51
N PHE A 217 1.41 15.28 3.13
CA PHE A 217 2.40 14.59 2.30
C PHE A 217 2.46 15.17 0.88
N TYR A 218 1.31 15.45 0.28
CA TYR A 218 1.23 16.15 -1.00
C TYR A 218 1.91 17.52 -0.93
N LEU A 219 1.63 18.33 0.10
CA LEU A 219 2.27 19.65 0.26
C LEU A 219 3.77 19.52 0.49
N LEU A 220 4.19 18.62 1.39
CA LEU A 220 5.60 18.34 1.67
C LEU A 220 6.35 18.01 0.37
N THR A 221 5.83 17.08 -0.43
CA THR A 221 6.48 16.66 -1.68
C THR A 221 6.46 17.77 -2.73
N LYS A 222 5.33 18.47 -2.90
CA LYS A 222 5.20 19.60 -3.83
C LYS A 222 6.18 20.73 -3.54
N GLU A 223 6.37 21.09 -2.27
CA GLU A 223 7.25 22.18 -1.86
C GLU A 223 8.74 21.79 -1.89
N ASN A 224 9.04 20.49 -1.92
CA ASN A 224 10.39 19.95 -1.87
C ASN A 224 10.81 19.23 -3.16
N ILE A 225 10.16 19.50 -4.31
CA ILE A 225 10.60 18.94 -5.60
C ILE A 225 12.07 19.29 -5.85
N GLY A 226 12.87 18.27 -6.17
CA GLY A 226 14.31 18.38 -6.36
C GLY A 226 15.13 18.48 -5.07
N LYS A 227 14.49 18.46 -3.91
CA LYS A 227 15.12 18.45 -2.58
C LYS A 227 14.77 17.13 -1.85
N PRO A 228 15.59 16.71 -0.88
CA PRO A 228 15.27 15.55 -0.06
C PRO A 228 14.25 15.87 1.01
N VAL A 229 13.49 14.83 1.37
CA VAL A 229 12.70 14.75 2.59
C VAL A 229 13.28 13.66 3.46
N ALA A 230 13.39 13.88 4.77
CA ALA A 230 13.94 12.91 5.69
C ALA A 230 12.83 12.14 6.40
N ILE A 231 13.05 10.86 6.64
CA ILE A 231 12.16 9.99 7.41
C ILE A 231 12.85 9.66 8.72
N VAL A 232 12.24 10.03 9.83
CA VAL A 232 12.76 9.80 11.19
C VAL A 232 11.93 8.72 11.87
N ILE A 233 12.61 7.68 12.37
CA ILE A 233 12.02 6.60 13.16
C ILE A 233 12.98 6.28 14.30
N ASP A 234 12.43 6.20 15.52
CA ASP A 234 13.14 5.89 16.76
C ASP A 234 14.44 6.69 16.93
N LYS A 235 14.32 8.02 16.86
CA LYS A 235 15.45 8.96 17.01
C LYS A 235 16.56 8.79 15.97
N HIS A 236 16.27 8.19 14.82
CA HIS A 236 17.21 8.10 13.71
C HIS A 236 16.55 8.54 12.41
N ILE A 237 17.26 9.31 11.58
CA ILE A 237 16.95 9.40 10.17
C ILE A 237 17.23 8.02 9.59
N VAL A 238 16.24 7.40 8.95
CA VAL A 238 16.35 6.07 8.34
C VAL A 238 16.37 6.13 6.81
N SER A 239 15.93 7.24 6.23
CA SER A 239 15.95 7.47 4.78
C SER A 239 15.89 8.96 4.45
N ILE A 240 16.54 9.37 3.35
CA ILE A 240 16.58 10.75 2.83
C ILE A 240 16.27 10.73 1.32
N PRO A 241 15.08 10.29 0.89
CA PRO A 241 14.74 10.24 -0.52
C PRO A 241 14.64 11.63 -1.13
N LYS A 242 15.19 11.79 -2.35
CA LYS A 242 15.00 12.99 -3.17
C LYS A 242 13.60 12.98 -3.76
N VAL A 243 12.85 14.06 -3.58
CA VAL A 243 11.52 14.19 -4.18
C VAL A 243 11.67 14.53 -5.66
N LEU A 244 11.08 13.72 -6.53
CA LEU A 244 11.16 13.90 -7.99
C LEU A 244 9.93 14.63 -8.56
N SER A 245 8.77 14.39 -7.96
CA SER A 245 7.50 15.05 -8.28
C SER A 245 6.65 15.13 -7.01
N GLU A 246 5.61 15.95 -7.04
CA GLU A 246 4.55 15.86 -6.05
C GLU A 246 3.95 14.45 -6.02
N ILE A 247 3.61 13.97 -4.83
CA ILE A 247 2.98 12.66 -4.66
C ILE A 247 1.52 12.87 -4.27
N VAL A 248 0.64 12.48 -5.18
CA VAL A 248 -0.81 12.35 -4.96
C VAL A 248 -1.16 10.93 -4.54
N GLY A 249 -2.27 10.74 -3.84
CA GLY A 249 -2.75 9.40 -3.47
C GLY A 249 -2.43 8.95 -2.05
N GLY A 250 -1.65 9.73 -1.28
CA GLY A 250 -1.51 9.51 0.16
C GLY A 250 -0.79 8.22 0.56
N LYS A 251 0.06 7.70 -0.32
CA LYS A 251 0.85 6.49 -0.07
C LYS A 251 2.33 6.83 -0.12
N ALA A 252 3.11 6.19 0.74
CA ALA A 252 4.57 6.24 0.73
C ALA A 252 5.13 4.82 0.91
N SER A 253 6.35 4.61 0.41
CA SER A 253 7.12 3.39 0.65
C SER A 253 8.46 3.77 1.27
N ILE A 254 8.85 3.07 2.34
CA ILE A 254 10.19 3.14 2.91
C ILE A 254 10.91 1.87 2.47
N SER A 255 11.83 2.05 1.53
CA SER A 255 12.71 1.00 1.03
C SER A 255 14.16 1.29 1.40
N GLY A 256 14.97 0.25 1.41
CA GLY A 256 16.38 0.30 1.82
C GLY A 256 16.92 -1.09 2.10
N ASP A 257 18.20 -1.16 2.46
CA ASP A 257 18.87 -2.40 2.84
C ASP A 257 18.59 -2.73 4.32
N PHE A 258 17.31 -2.85 4.66
CA PHE A 258 16.84 -3.21 6.00
C PHE A 258 16.68 -4.73 6.12
N SER A 259 17.03 -5.27 7.28
CA SER A 259 16.69 -6.64 7.68
C SER A 259 15.20 -6.75 8.01
N GLU A 260 14.67 -7.96 7.98
CA GLU A 260 13.27 -8.23 8.37
C GLU A 260 12.96 -7.75 9.79
N ASP A 261 13.89 -7.94 10.73
CA ASP A 261 13.76 -7.47 12.12
C ASP A 261 13.74 -5.93 12.20
N GLU A 262 14.58 -5.23 11.43
CA GLU A 262 14.58 -3.76 11.35
C GLU A 262 13.22 -3.27 10.80
N ILE A 263 12.71 -3.90 9.74
CA ILE A 263 11.41 -3.56 9.15
C ILE A 263 10.29 -3.76 10.18
N ASP A 264 10.23 -4.91 10.85
CA ASP A 264 9.18 -5.20 11.82
C ASP A 264 9.23 -4.23 13.01
N GLN A 265 10.41 -3.86 13.50
CA GLN A 265 10.58 -2.83 14.54
C GLN A 265 10.12 -1.45 14.10
N MET A 266 10.46 -1.04 12.87
CA MET A 266 10.02 0.24 12.30
C MET A 266 8.50 0.27 12.16
N ILE A 267 7.88 -0.82 11.70
CA ILE A 267 6.42 -0.94 11.58
C ILE A 267 5.75 -0.78 12.94
N GLU A 268 6.21 -1.48 13.98
CA GLU A 268 5.63 -1.37 15.32
C GLU A 268 5.83 0.03 15.93
N THR A 269 6.94 0.69 15.61
CA THR A 269 7.20 2.08 15.99
C THR A 269 6.23 3.04 15.30
N LEU A 270 5.98 2.87 14.01
CA LEU A 270 5.09 3.73 13.23
C LEU A 270 3.61 3.53 13.57
N LYS A 271 3.21 2.35 14.04
CA LYS A 271 1.84 2.07 14.52
C LYS A 271 1.54 2.71 15.88
N ARG A 272 2.56 3.07 16.66
CA ARG A 272 2.39 3.64 18.00
C ARG A 272 1.97 5.11 17.90
N LYS A 273 0.78 5.42 18.43
CA LYS A 273 0.17 6.76 18.43
C LYS A 273 0.49 7.57 19.68
#